data_AF-E5VK14-F1
#
_entry.id   AF-E5VK14-F1
#
_cell.length_a   1.000
_cell.length_b   1.000
_cell.length_c   1.000
_cell.angle_alpha   90.00
_cell.angle_beta   90.00
_cell.angle_gamma   90.00
#
_symmetry.space_group_name_H-M   'P 1'
#
loop_
_entity.id
_entity.type
_entity.pdbx_description
1 polymer ?
#
loop_
_entity_poly.entity_id
_entity_poly.type
_entity_poly.pdbx_seq_one_letter_code
_entity_poly.pdbx_strand_id
1 'polypeptide(L)'
;MKALRIKLHQTSANYRKEETIDNKMTYPLPPISTVTGALHSICGYTEYHKMLVSIQGNYQSMQNKIYTHHCFLNSTMDDRGLLVKMKNENLLSTAYDKVAEAKKSQGNSFLKGITIQVYNQGLLDEYRNLKEMGNKIALWKKSEEYTDKVAMYKTKNNN
;
A
#
# COMPACT_ATOMS: atom_id res chain seq x y z
N MET A 1 48.07 -18.32 -2.43
CA MET A 1 46.86 -17.55 -2.85
C MET A 1 46.48 -16.61 -1.71
N LYS A 2 46.14 -15.35 -1.98
CA LYS A 2 45.61 -14.40 -0.98
C LYS A 2 44.10 -14.30 -1.15
N ALA A 3 43.33 -14.44 -0.07
CA ALA A 3 41.88 -14.38 -0.08
C ALA A 3 41.36 -13.51 1.06
N LEU A 4 40.27 -12.78 0.82
CA LEU A 4 39.56 -12.02 1.84
C LEU A 4 38.44 -12.89 2.42
N ARG A 5 38.45 -13.10 3.74
CA ARG A 5 37.37 -13.80 4.45
C ARG A 5 36.47 -12.80 5.16
N ILE A 6 35.22 -12.72 4.73
CA ILE A 6 34.19 -11.90 5.36
C ILE A 6 33.29 -12.82 6.20
N LYS A 7 33.10 -12.50 7.48
CA LYS A 7 32.14 -13.20 8.36
C LYS A 7 30.95 -12.27 8.60
N LEU A 8 29.76 -12.71 8.21
CA LEU A 8 28.52 -11.94 8.36
C LEU A 8 27.50 -12.80 9.11
N HIS A 9 26.72 -12.15 9.96
CA HIS A 9 25.55 -12.73 10.61
C HIS A 9 24.38 -11.79 10.39
N GLN A 10 23.24 -12.33 9.98
CA GLN A 10 22.01 -11.58 9.77
C GLN A 10 20.91 -12.27 10.57
N THR A 11 20.10 -11.48 11.28
CA THR A 11 18.93 -11.97 12.03
C THR A 11 17.85 -12.49 11.09
N SER A 12 17.67 -11.82 9.95
CA SER A 12 16.77 -12.25 8.87
C SER A 12 17.37 -11.86 7.52
N ALA A 13 17.25 -12.73 6.53
CA ALA A 13 17.68 -12.47 5.16
C ALA A 13 16.68 -13.05 4.15
N ASN A 14 16.59 -12.44 2.98
CA ASN A 14 15.82 -12.96 1.85
C ASN A 14 16.68 -12.91 0.59
N TYR A 15 17.02 -14.08 0.08
CA TYR A 15 17.76 -14.32 -1.16
C TYR A 15 16.78 -14.83 -2.21
N ARG A 16 16.06 -13.89 -2.83
CA ARG A 16 14.95 -14.20 -3.74
C ARG A 16 15.32 -15.28 -4.75
N LYS A 17 14.49 -16.32 -4.83
CA LYS A 17 14.58 -17.34 -5.87
C LYS A 17 13.93 -16.85 -7.16
N GLU A 18 14.63 -17.04 -8.28
CA GLU A 18 14.11 -16.70 -9.61
C GLU A 18 12.89 -17.59 -9.93
N GLU A 19 12.02 -17.14 -10.85
CA GLU A 19 10.74 -17.78 -11.22
C GLU A 19 9.59 -17.68 -10.19
N THR A 20 9.76 -16.93 -9.11
CA THR A 20 8.68 -16.72 -8.13
C THR A 20 7.98 -15.36 -8.27
N ILE A 21 6.68 -15.40 -8.63
CA ILE A 21 5.82 -14.23 -8.80
C ILE A 21 5.01 -13.99 -7.51
N ASP A 22 4.06 -14.87 -7.20
CA ASP A 22 3.16 -14.69 -6.04
C ASP A 22 3.80 -15.14 -4.73
N ASN A 23 4.37 -16.35 -4.72
CA ASN A 23 5.02 -16.91 -3.53
C ASN A 23 6.51 -16.55 -3.51
N LYS A 24 6.88 -15.45 -2.85
CA LYS A 24 8.27 -14.98 -2.75
C LYS A 24 9.13 -15.95 -1.95
N MET A 25 9.81 -16.86 -2.64
CA MET A 25 10.71 -17.85 -2.04
C MET A 25 12.14 -17.31 -1.90
N THR A 26 12.88 -17.87 -0.96
CA THR A 26 14.29 -17.53 -0.71
C THR A 26 15.17 -18.78 -0.76
N TYR A 27 16.40 -18.63 -1.25
CA TYR A 27 17.46 -19.61 -1.01
C TYR A 27 17.88 -19.60 0.47
N PRO A 28 18.42 -20.71 1.00
CA PRO A 28 18.91 -20.79 2.38
C PRO A 28 20.21 -20.00 2.61
N LEU A 29 21.05 -19.89 1.57
CA LEU A 29 22.29 -19.14 1.55
C LEU A 29 22.26 -18.14 0.38
N PRO A 30 23.04 -17.04 0.44
CA PRO A 30 23.06 -16.08 -0.65
C PRO A 30 23.61 -16.74 -1.93
N PRO A 31 22.98 -16.54 -3.10
CA PRO A 31 23.56 -16.98 -4.36
C PRO A 31 24.77 -16.10 -4.70
N ILE A 32 25.67 -16.64 -5.53
CA ILE A 32 26.91 -15.96 -5.94
C ILE A 32 26.61 -14.60 -6.59
N SER A 33 25.56 -14.53 -7.42
CA SER A 33 25.12 -13.29 -8.08
C SER A 33 24.80 -12.18 -7.07
N THR A 34 24.12 -12.49 -5.96
CA THR A 34 23.79 -11.53 -4.91
C THR A 34 25.04 -11.01 -4.21
N VAL A 35 25.98 -11.89 -3.85
CA VAL A 35 27.22 -11.48 -3.17
C VAL A 35 28.08 -10.63 -4.10
N THR A 36 28.26 -11.05 -5.35
CA THR A 36 29.03 -10.30 -6.35
C THR A 36 28.39 -8.93 -6.61
N GLY A 37 27.06 -8.85 -6.77
CA GLY A 37 26.35 -7.58 -6.95
C GLY A 37 26.47 -6.65 -5.74
N ALA A 38 26.37 -7.20 -4.52
CA ALA A 38 26.58 -6.44 -3.29
C ALA A 38 28.01 -5.86 -3.22
N LEU A 39 29.03 -6.66 -3.55
CA LEU A 39 30.42 -6.19 -3.58
C LEU A 39 30.64 -5.11 -4.66
N HIS A 40 30.05 -5.24 -5.85
CA HIS A 40 30.13 -4.20 -6.88
C HIS A 40 29.51 -2.89 -6.40
N SER A 41 28.34 -2.96 -5.77
CA SER A 41 27.67 -1.79 -5.20
C SER A 41 28.51 -1.11 -4.11
N ILE A 42 29.09 -1.89 -3.19
CA ILE A 42 29.97 -1.38 -2.13
C ILE A 42 31.23 -0.72 -2.69
N CYS A 43 31.83 -1.31 -3.72
CA CYS A 43 33.03 -0.77 -4.37
C CYS A 43 32.73 0.38 -5.36
N GLY A 44 31.45 0.68 -5.64
CA GLY A 44 31.06 1.72 -6.60
C GLY A 44 31.42 1.39 -8.05
N TYR A 45 31.50 0.11 -8.41
CA TYR A 45 31.83 -0.30 -9.78
C TYR A 45 30.65 -0.05 -10.73
N THR A 46 30.93 0.61 -11.85
CA THR A 46 29.96 0.87 -12.93
C THR A 46 30.01 -0.18 -14.03
N GLU A 47 31.07 -0.98 -14.08
CA GLU A 47 31.28 -2.08 -15.02
C GLU A 47 31.43 -3.41 -14.29
N TYR A 48 31.25 -4.51 -15.01
CA TYR A 48 31.36 -5.84 -14.44
C TYR A 48 32.84 -6.22 -14.22
N HIS A 49 33.21 -6.45 -12.96
CA HIS A 49 34.50 -6.97 -12.55
C HIS A 49 34.39 -8.43 -12.13
N LYS A 50 35.10 -9.31 -12.84
CA LYS A 50 35.11 -10.74 -12.52
C LYS A 50 35.72 -11.00 -11.15
N MET A 51 34.97 -11.70 -10.29
CA MET A 51 35.40 -12.10 -8.95
C MET A 51 35.21 -13.61 -8.77
N LEU A 52 36.11 -14.25 -8.01
CA LEU A 52 35.93 -15.63 -7.56
C LEU A 52 35.41 -15.58 -6.13
N VAL A 53 34.20 -16.09 -5.91
CA VAL A 53 33.50 -16.05 -4.63
C VAL A 53 33.20 -17.47 -4.18
N SER A 54 33.51 -17.76 -2.92
CA SER A 54 33.11 -19.00 -2.25
C SER A 54 32.21 -18.64 -1.06
N ILE A 55 31.09 -19.33 -0.94
CA ILE A 55 30.06 -19.07 0.07
C ILE A 55 29.96 -20.30 0.95
N GLN A 56 30.17 -20.09 2.25
CA GLN A 56 30.01 -21.12 3.27
C GLN A 56 29.28 -20.50 4.46
N GLY A 57 28.29 -21.21 4.97
CA GLY A 57 27.51 -20.75 6.12
C GLY A 57 26.47 -21.76 6.52
N ASN A 58 25.94 -21.55 7.73
CA ASN A 58 24.81 -22.29 8.26
C ASN A 58 23.66 -21.30 8.43
N TYR A 59 22.44 -21.79 8.23
CA TYR A 59 21.21 -21.07 8.58
C TYR A 59 20.47 -21.89 9.64
N GLN A 60 19.69 -21.21 10.49
CA GLN A 60 18.98 -21.90 11.57
C GLN A 60 17.66 -22.51 11.06
N SER A 61 16.81 -21.69 10.45
CA SER A 61 15.51 -22.13 9.93
C SER A 61 15.03 -21.22 8.81
N MET A 62 14.13 -21.74 7.98
CA MET A 62 13.41 -20.94 6.98
C MET A 62 12.04 -20.58 7.56
N GLN A 63 11.70 -19.28 7.55
CA GLN A 63 10.42 -18.77 8.03
C GLN A 63 9.51 -18.41 6.87
N ASN A 64 8.24 -18.80 6.98
CA ASN A 64 7.19 -18.39 6.05
C ASN A 64 6.40 -17.24 6.67
N LYS A 65 6.20 -16.16 5.91
CA LYS A 65 5.40 -15.00 6.35
C LYS A 65 4.28 -14.76 5.35
N ILE A 66 3.04 -14.70 5.86
CA ILE A 66 1.90 -14.26 5.07
C ILE A 66 2.06 -12.76 4.83
N TYR A 67 2.08 -12.35 3.56
CA TYR A 67 2.14 -10.95 3.17
C TYR A 67 0.77 -10.51 2.66
N THR A 68 0.14 -9.59 3.37
CA THR A 68 -1.11 -8.96 2.94
C THR A 68 -0.83 -7.55 2.46
N HIS A 69 -1.19 -7.26 1.22
CA HIS A 69 -1.12 -5.92 0.66
C HIS A 69 -2.53 -5.33 0.59
N HIS A 70 -2.75 -4.21 1.29
CA HIS A 70 -3.99 -3.46 1.21
C HIS A 70 -3.89 -2.46 0.06
N CYS A 71 -4.73 -2.62 -0.96
CA CYS A 71 -4.83 -1.68 -2.07
C CYS A 71 -5.95 -0.69 -1.80
N PHE A 72 -5.69 0.59 -2.06
CA PHE A 72 -6.73 1.61 -2.07
C PHE A 72 -7.51 1.58 -3.38
N LEU A 73 -8.82 1.78 -3.29
CA LEU A 73 -9.65 2.00 -4.47
C LEU A 73 -9.58 3.47 -4.87
N ASN A 74 -9.71 3.74 -6.17
CA ASN A 74 -9.73 5.10 -6.72
C ASN A 74 -10.94 5.93 -6.25
N SER A 75 -11.93 5.29 -5.63
CA SER A 75 -13.11 5.95 -5.07
C SER A 75 -13.61 5.21 -3.83
N THR A 76 -14.32 5.96 -2.97
CA THR A 76 -14.98 5.40 -1.79
C THR A 76 -16.26 4.68 -2.20
N MET A 77 -16.12 3.40 -2.57
CA MET A 77 -17.23 2.50 -2.81
C MET A 77 -17.95 2.15 -1.51
N ASP A 78 -19.27 1.96 -1.56
CA ASP A 78 -20.11 1.76 -0.36
C ASP A 78 -20.20 0.29 0.09
N ASP A 79 -19.82 -0.67 -0.75
CA ASP A 79 -20.17 -2.09 -0.58
C ASP A 79 -18.99 -3.04 -0.39
N ARG A 80 -17.73 -2.55 -0.48
CA ARG A 80 -16.54 -3.41 -0.62
C ARG A 80 -15.42 -3.11 0.38
N GLY A 81 -14.78 -4.20 0.83
CA GLY A 81 -13.50 -4.17 1.52
C GLY A 81 -13.57 -3.57 2.92
N LEU A 82 -12.60 -2.70 3.22
CA LEU A 82 -12.41 -2.09 4.53
C LEU A 82 -12.54 -0.56 4.40
N LEU A 83 -13.51 0.00 5.10
CA LEU A 83 -13.64 1.44 5.28
C LEU A 83 -12.63 1.89 6.34
N VAL A 84 -11.77 2.82 5.96
CA VAL A 84 -10.66 3.31 6.77
C VAL A 84 -10.67 4.83 6.82
N LYS A 85 -10.23 5.39 7.95
CA LYS A 85 -9.90 6.82 8.06
C LYS A 85 -8.39 6.98 8.11
N MET A 86 -7.84 7.74 7.16
CA MET A 86 -6.42 8.09 7.17
C MET A 86 -6.15 9.08 8.29
N LYS A 87 -5.03 8.90 8.99
CA LYS A 87 -4.55 9.89 9.98
C LYS A 87 -3.95 11.13 9.31
N ASN A 88 -3.40 10.96 8.12
CA ASN A 88 -2.84 12.03 7.31
C ASN A 88 -3.35 11.87 5.88
N GLU A 89 -3.98 12.92 5.36
CA GLU A 89 -4.56 12.95 4.02
C GLU A 89 -3.52 12.86 2.89
N ASN A 90 -2.29 13.31 3.14
CA ASN A 90 -1.23 13.39 2.14
C ASN A 90 -0.38 12.11 2.06
N LEU A 91 -0.57 11.17 2.98
CA LEU A 91 0.24 9.97 3.11
C LEU A 91 -0.62 8.71 3.00
N LEU A 92 -0.46 7.98 1.91
CA LEU A 92 -1.01 6.64 1.72
C LEU A 92 -0.17 5.63 2.52
N SER A 93 -0.40 5.60 3.83
CA SER A 93 0.32 4.74 4.77
C SER A 93 -0.54 3.57 5.24
N THR A 94 0.11 2.54 5.78
CA THR A 94 -0.55 1.46 6.55
C THR A 94 -1.08 1.95 7.90
N ALA A 95 -0.72 3.16 8.32
CA ALA A 95 -1.22 3.80 9.53
C ALA A 95 -2.61 4.42 9.29
N TYR A 96 -3.65 3.62 9.52
CA TYR A 96 -5.05 4.03 9.41
C TYR A 96 -5.91 3.48 10.53
N ASP A 97 -7.02 4.15 10.80
CA ASP A 97 -8.02 3.67 11.75
C ASP A 97 -9.13 2.92 10.99
N LYS A 98 -9.42 1.69 11.43
CA LYS A 98 -10.49 0.85 10.86
C LYS A 98 -11.84 1.39 11.30
N VAL A 99 -12.72 1.69 10.34
CA VAL A 99 -14.06 2.20 10.61
C VAL A 99 -15.08 1.07 10.55
N ALA A 100 -15.15 0.40 9.41
CA ALA A 100 -16.07 -0.71 9.17
C ALA A 100 -15.54 -1.65 8.08
N GLU A 101 -16.02 -2.88 8.05
CA GLU A 101 -15.64 -3.90 7.07
C GLU A 101 -16.87 -4.60 6.50
N ALA A 102 -16.87 -4.84 5.19
CA ALA A 102 -17.92 -5.59 4.52
C ALA A 102 -17.79 -7.09 4.82
N LYS A 103 -18.88 -7.76 5.24
CA LYS A 103 -18.85 -9.20 5.56
C LYS A 103 -19.03 -10.10 4.33
N LYS A 104 -19.69 -9.62 3.29
CA LYS A 104 -19.91 -10.36 2.04
C LYS A 104 -19.14 -9.73 0.88
N SER A 105 -19.04 -10.44 -0.24
CA SER A 105 -18.45 -9.91 -1.47
C SER A 105 -19.35 -8.88 -2.17
N GLN A 106 -20.68 -8.99 -2.02
CA GLN A 106 -21.68 -8.12 -2.64
C GLN A 106 -22.88 -7.89 -1.72
N GLY A 107 -23.63 -6.82 -1.96
CA GLY A 107 -24.87 -6.50 -1.24
C GLY A 107 -24.65 -5.90 0.16
N ASN A 108 -23.45 -5.41 0.45
CA ASN A 108 -23.17 -4.65 1.67
C ASN A 108 -23.41 -3.15 1.42
N SER A 109 -23.57 -2.38 2.49
CA SER A 109 -23.63 -0.92 2.40
C SER A 109 -23.15 -0.31 3.71
N PHE A 110 -22.08 0.50 3.65
CA PHE A 110 -21.60 1.27 4.79
C PHE A 110 -22.59 2.38 5.17
N LEU A 111 -23.19 3.03 4.17
CA LEU A 111 -24.23 4.05 4.32
C LEU A 111 -25.46 3.49 5.03
N LYS A 112 -26.04 2.40 4.53
CA LYS A 112 -27.27 1.79 5.08
C LYS A 112 -27.00 0.87 6.27
N GLY A 113 -25.74 0.52 6.54
CA GLY A 113 -25.37 -0.40 7.62
C GLY A 113 -25.71 -1.87 7.33
N ILE A 114 -25.83 -2.26 6.07
CA ILE A 114 -26.26 -3.59 5.68
C ILE A 114 -25.04 -4.51 5.60
N THR A 115 -25.04 -5.58 6.40
CA THR A 115 -24.03 -6.66 6.35
C THR A 115 -22.58 -6.19 6.56
N ILE A 116 -22.39 -5.19 7.44
CA ILE A 116 -21.07 -4.67 7.81
C ILE A 116 -20.67 -5.07 9.24
N GLN A 117 -19.38 -5.15 9.50
CA GLN A 117 -18.78 -5.18 10.82
C GLN A 117 -18.32 -3.77 11.17
N VAL A 118 -18.83 -3.19 12.25
CA VAL A 118 -18.42 -1.84 12.69
C VAL A 118 -17.32 -1.98 13.74
N TYR A 119 -16.23 -1.22 13.56
CA TYR A 119 -15.14 -1.12 14.51
C TYR A 119 -15.19 0.20 15.28
N ASN A 120 -15.57 1.29 14.61
CA ASN A 120 -15.71 2.60 15.24
C ASN A 120 -16.99 3.29 14.75
N GLN A 121 -17.97 3.40 15.65
CA GLN A 121 -19.28 3.97 15.34
C GLN A 121 -19.22 5.47 15.05
N GLY A 122 -18.45 6.25 15.83
CA GLY A 122 -18.37 7.71 15.65
C GLY A 122 -17.79 8.10 14.29
N LEU A 123 -16.76 7.39 13.83
CA LEU A 123 -16.19 7.60 12.50
C LEU A 123 -17.13 7.16 11.37
N LEU A 124 -17.96 6.14 11.61
CA LEU A 124 -18.95 5.70 10.64
C LEU A 124 -20.06 6.75 10.47
N ASP A 125 -20.51 7.35 11.58
CA ASP A 125 -21.53 8.40 11.54
C ASP A 125 -20.98 9.69 10.91
N GLU A 126 -19.73 10.05 11.20
CA GLU A 126 -19.02 11.13 10.48
C GLU A 126 -18.99 10.88 8.96
N TYR A 127 -18.62 9.67 8.54
CA TYR A 127 -18.61 9.28 7.13
C TYR A 127 -19.99 9.42 6.48
N ARG A 128 -21.06 8.96 7.15
CA ARG A 128 -22.45 9.07 6.67
C ARG A 128 -22.86 10.53 6.51
N ASN A 129 -22.58 11.37 7.50
CA ASN A 129 -22.88 12.79 7.47
C ASN A 129 -22.17 13.50 6.32
N LEU A 130 -20.87 13.21 6.11
CA LEU A 130 -20.10 13.78 5.00
C LEU A 130 -20.66 13.35 3.63
N LYS A 131 -21.10 12.10 3.50
CA LYS A 131 -21.72 11.62 2.25
C LYS A 131 -23.07 12.27 1.98
N GLU A 132 -23.91 12.42 3.00
CA GLU A 132 -25.17 13.16 2.85
C GLU A 132 -24.95 14.61 2.45
N MET A 133 -23.98 15.28 3.09
CA MET A 133 -23.62 16.66 2.76
C MET A 133 -23.11 16.75 1.31
N GLY A 134 -22.25 15.82 0.91
CA GLY A 134 -21.75 15.73 -0.47
C GLY A 134 -22.89 15.56 -1.49
N ASN A 135 -23.88 14.73 -1.18
CA ASN A 135 -25.06 14.54 -2.03
C ASN A 135 -25.90 15.82 -2.15
N LYS A 136 -26.10 16.54 -1.03
CA LYS A 136 -26.81 17.83 -1.03
C LYS A 136 -26.07 18.87 -1.89
N ILE A 137 -24.75 18.95 -1.78
CA ILE A 137 -23.92 19.84 -2.61
C ILE A 137 -24.00 19.44 -4.08
N ALA A 138 -23.97 18.13 -4.38
CA ALA A 138 -24.09 17.65 -5.76
C ALA A 138 -25.45 17.97 -6.38
N LEU A 139 -26.52 17.91 -5.60
CA LEU A 139 -27.86 18.34 -6.01
C LEU A 139 -27.92 19.85 -6.24
N TRP A 140 -27.38 20.65 -5.32
CA TRP A 140 -27.30 22.10 -5.45
C TRP A 140 -26.48 22.53 -6.67
N LYS A 141 -25.36 21.86 -6.98
CA LYS A 141 -24.57 22.13 -8.19
C LYS A 141 -25.34 21.89 -9.50
N LYS A 142 -26.47 21.16 -9.46
CA LYS A 142 -27.35 20.93 -10.61
C LYS A 142 -28.52 21.92 -10.66
N SER A 143 -28.69 22.79 -9.67
CA SER A 143 -29.77 23.77 -9.67
C SER A 143 -29.45 24.96 -10.59
N GLU A 144 -30.50 25.62 -11.08
CA GLU A 144 -30.39 26.84 -11.89
C GLU A 144 -29.70 27.97 -11.11
N GLU A 145 -29.91 28.03 -9.80
CA GLU A 145 -29.27 28.99 -8.90
C GLU A 145 -27.73 28.90 -8.94
N TYR A 146 -27.18 27.69 -9.04
CA TYR A 146 -25.74 27.50 -9.17
C TYR A 146 -25.24 27.98 -10.52
N THR A 147 -25.94 27.65 -11.62
CA THR A 147 -25.55 28.09 -12.96
C THR A 147 -25.57 29.61 -13.09
N ASP A 148 -26.56 30.28 -12.52
CA ASP A 148 -26.69 31.74 -12.54
C ASP A 148 -25.56 32.41 -11.75
N LYS A 149 -25.26 31.89 -10.56
CA LYS A 149 -24.12 32.38 -9.76
C LYS A 149 -22.79 32.20 -10.50
N VAL A 150 -22.55 31.05 -11.12
CA VAL A 150 -21.32 30.81 -11.90
C VAL A 150 -21.22 31.78 -13.09
N ALA A 151 -22.33 32.06 -13.79
CA ALA A 151 -22.37 33.02 -14.89
C ALA A 151 -22.05 34.46 -14.41
N MET A 152 -22.62 34.89 -13.28
CA MET A 152 -22.31 36.18 -12.64
C MET A 152 -20.83 36.30 -12.24
N TYR A 153 -20.23 35.25 -11.66
CA TYR A 153 -18.81 35.30 -11.26
C TYR A 153 -17.86 35.34 -12.47
N LYS A 154 -18.19 34.65 -13.57
CA LYS A 154 -17.39 34.69 -14.81
C LYS A 154 -17.41 36.07 -15.47
N THR A 155 -18.55 36.77 -15.45
CA THR A 155 -18.66 38.13 -15.98
C THR A 155 -17.91 39.15 -15.13
N LYS A 156 -17.87 38.94 -13.80
CA LYS A 156 -17.17 39.82 -12.86
C LYS A 156 -15.64 39.73 -12.91
N ASN A 157 -15.08 38.58 -13.31
CA ASN A 157 -13.63 38.38 -13.45
C ASN A 157 -13.06 38.82 -14.82
N ASN A 158 -13.92 39.13 -15.79
CA ASN A 158 -13.53 39.59 -17.13
C ASN A 158 -13.61 41.13 -17.28
N ASN A 159 -13.93 41.85 -16.20
CA ASN A 159 -13.82 43.30 -16.05
C ASN A 159 -12.74 43.62 -15.01
#